data_AF-A0A164EBP7-F1
#
_entry.id   AF-A0A164EBP7-F1
#
_cell.length_a   1.000
_cell.length_b   1.000
_cell.length_c   1.000
_cell.angle_alpha   90.00
_cell.angle_beta   90.00
_cell.angle_gamma   90.00
#
_symmetry.space_group_name_H-M   'P 1'
#
loop_
_entity.id
_entity.type
_entity.pdbx_description
1 polymer ?
#
loop_
_entity_poly.entity_id
_entity_poly.type
_entity_poly.pdbx_seq_one_letter_code
_entity_poly.pdbx_strand_id
1 'polypeptide(L)'
;MFRHLTPLNKTFLPFLKEEFRDMHNPDNKMPGINTCQLLLGHAMSYTGWHVENVNLPSINYHHSGKPKYWVVVAEKYGVLLKEFFRKNIPSFYEECRSAEL
;
A
#
# COMPACT_ATOMS: atom_id res chain seq x y z
N MET A 1 8.21 -18.01 16.36
CA MET A 1 8.07 -17.22 15.11
C MET A 1 6.94 -16.22 15.29
N PHE A 2 7.25 -14.91 15.31
CA PHE A 2 6.39 -13.69 15.32
C PHE A 2 4.92 -13.72 15.79
N ARG A 3 4.57 -14.51 16.82
CA ARG A 3 3.19 -14.59 17.36
C ARG A 3 2.62 -13.24 17.84
N HIS A 4 3.47 -12.27 18.15
CA HIS A 4 3.03 -10.93 18.54
C HIS A 4 2.40 -10.13 17.39
N LEU A 5 2.60 -10.52 16.13
CA LEU A 5 1.98 -9.87 14.97
C LEU A 5 0.65 -10.52 14.54
N THR A 6 0.28 -11.67 15.11
CA THR A 6 -0.98 -12.36 14.81
C THR A 6 -2.23 -11.47 14.96
N PRO A 7 -2.32 -10.52 15.91
CA PRO A 7 -3.44 -9.59 15.97
C PRO A 7 -3.64 -8.74 14.71
N LEU A 8 -2.58 -8.51 13.91
CA LEU A 8 -2.66 -7.69 12.69
C LEU A 8 -3.48 -8.33 11.58
N ASN A 9 -3.69 -9.64 11.62
CA ASN A 9 -4.44 -10.36 10.58
C ASN A 9 -5.91 -9.90 10.46
N LYS A 10 -6.47 -9.28 11.51
CA LYS A 10 -7.86 -8.79 11.49
C LYS A 10 -7.96 -7.26 11.48
N THR A 11 -6.84 -6.56 11.50
CA THR A 11 -6.80 -5.10 11.69
C THR A 11 -7.51 -4.34 10.58
N PHE A 12 -7.39 -4.79 9.33
CA PHE A 12 -7.92 -4.06 8.18
C PHE A 12 -9.33 -4.49 7.74
N LEU A 13 -9.84 -5.62 8.24
CA LEU A 13 -11.17 -6.12 7.87
C LEU A 13 -12.29 -5.12 8.17
N PRO A 14 -12.31 -4.40 9.31
CA PRO A 14 -13.36 -3.40 9.58
C PRO A 14 -13.33 -2.16 8.67
N PHE A 15 -12.23 -1.95 7.93
CA PHE A 15 -12.07 -0.81 7.02
C PHE A 15 -12.41 -1.15 5.57
N LEU A 16 -12.73 -2.42 5.29
CA LEU A 16 -13.22 -2.80 3.97
C LEU A 16 -14.57 -2.12 3.73
N LYS A 17 -14.73 -1.59 2.52
CA LYS A 17 -16.00 -1.00 2.11
C LYS A 17 -17.09 -2.06 2.05
N GLU A 18 -18.34 -1.66 2.30
CA GLU A 18 -19.52 -2.55 2.25
C GLU A 18 -19.67 -3.29 0.91
N GLU A 19 -19.20 -2.71 -0.19
CA GLU A 19 -19.15 -3.36 -1.51
C GLU A 19 -18.30 -4.66 -1.54
N PHE A 20 -17.42 -4.85 -0.55
CA PHE A 20 -16.61 -6.06 -0.36
C PHE A 20 -17.10 -6.92 0.82
N ARG A 21 -18.38 -6.81 1.21
CA ARG A 21 -18.96 -7.53 2.36
C ARG A 21 -18.73 -9.04 2.32
N ASP A 22 -18.80 -9.65 1.16
CA ASP A 22 -18.55 -11.10 1.00
C ASP A 22 -17.09 -11.48 1.34
N MET A 23 -16.17 -10.53 1.24
CA MET A 23 -14.76 -10.70 1.59
C MET A 23 -14.45 -10.40 3.07
N HIS A 24 -15.44 -9.99 3.87
CA HIS A 24 -15.26 -9.76 5.30
C HIS A 24 -15.16 -11.06 6.12
N ASN A 25 -15.39 -12.22 5.49
CA ASN A 25 -15.12 -13.50 6.13
C ASN A 25 -13.61 -13.60 6.45
N PRO A 26 -13.20 -13.64 7.73
CA PRO A 26 -11.78 -13.71 8.11
C PRO A 26 -11.07 -14.98 7.63
N ASP A 27 -11.82 -16.03 7.25
CA ASP A 27 -11.26 -17.25 6.68
C ASP A 27 -10.87 -17.09 5.21
N ASN A 28 -11.39 -16.05 4.53
CA ASN A 28 -11.01 -15.73 3.16
C ASN A 28 -9.66 -15.02 3.14
N LYS A 29 -8.59 -15.73 2.76
CA LYS A 29 -7.24 -15.19 2.76
C LYS A 29 -7.03 -14.20 1.60
N MET A 30 -6.81 -12.94 1.96
CA MET A 30 -6.50 -11.83 1.07
C MET A 30 -5.04 -11.39 1.31
N PRO A 31 -4.11 -11.72 0.39
CA PRO A 31 -2.72 -11.27 0.47
C PRO A 31 -2.63 -9.74 0.57
N GLY A 32 -1.87 -9.25 1.54
CA GLY A 32 -1.70 -7.81 1.79
C GLY A 32 -2.79 -7.17 2.65
N ILE A 33 -3.91 -7.86 2.91
CA ILE A 33 -5.01 -7.36 3.75
C ILE A 33 -5.06 -8.12 5.08
N ASN A 34 -5.54 -9.36 5.09
CA ASN A 34 -5.61 -10.18 6.31
C ASN A 34 -4.53 -11.28 6.37
N THR A 35 -3.72 -11.36 5.30
CA THR A 35 -2.54 -12.21 5.20
C THR A 35 -1.32 -11.34 4.94
N CYS A 36 -0.40 -11.29 5.90
CA CYS A 36 0.78 -10.43 5.82
C CYS A 36 1.67 -10.78 4.61
N GLN A 37 2.23 -9.74 3.98
CA GLN A 37 3.26 -9.86 2.95
C GLN A 37 4.65 -9.64 3.54
N LEU A 38 5.63 -10.41 3.05
CA LEU A 38 7.02 -10.28 3.45
C LEU A 38 7.80 -9.48 2.40
N LEU A 39 8.36 -8.35 2.82
CA LEU A 39 9.24 -7.54 1.98
C LEU A 39 10.70 -7.80 2.35
N LEU A 40 11.48 -8.32 1.41
CA LEU A 40 12.93 -8.50 1.54
C LEU A 40 13.63 -7.45 0.67
N GLY A 41 14.40 -6.56 1.29
CA GLY A 41 15.09 -5.46 0.61
C GLY A 41 16.61 -5.64 0.59
N HIS A 42 17.24 -5.21 -0.50
CA HIS A 42 18.69 -5.05 -0.61
C HIS A 42 19.05 -3.56 -0.66
N ALA A 43 20.34 -3.23 -0.61
CA ALA A 43 20.80 -1.86 -0.85
C ALA A 43 20.18 -1.32 -2.16
N MET A 44 19.71 -0.07 -2.11
CA MET A 44 19.07 0.64 -3.23
C MET A 44 17.73 0.08 -3.73
N SER A 45 17.14 -0.93 -3.09
CA SER A 45 15.77 -1.33 -3.42
C SER A 45 14.78 -0.22 -3.03
N TYR A 46 13.84 0.11 -3.92
CA TYR A 46 12.79 1.11 -3.67
C TYR A 46 11.44 0.63 -4.18
N THR A 47 10.38 1.22 -3.63
CA THR A 47 9.01 1.05 -4.09
C THR A 47 8.55 2.39 -4.65
N GLY A 48 7.92 2.38 -5.83
CA GLY A 48 7.40 3.60 -6.45
C GLY A 48 6.28 4.24 -5.65
N TRP A 49 5.90 5.46 -6.04
CA TRP A 49 4.72 6.14 -5.49
C TRP A 49 3.47 5.29 -5.70
N HIS A 50 2.72 5.05 -4.64
CA HIS A 50 1.46 4.32 -4.68
C HIS A 50 0.57 4.72 -3.49
N VAL A 51 -0.70 4.36 -3.59
CA VAL A 51 -1.65 4.27 -2.48
C VAL A 51 -2.11 2.83 -2.35
N GLU A 52 -2.63 2.46 -1.19
CA GLU A 52 -3.20 1.12 -0.99
C GLU A 52 -4.49 0.94 -1.80
N ASN A 53 -4.79 -0.31 -2.14
CA ASN A 53 -6.05 -0.64 -2.80
C ASN A 53 -7.24 -0.12 -1.98
N VAL A 54 -8.19 0.50 -2.67
CA VAL A 54 -9.39 1.13 -2.11
C VAL A 54 -9.13 2.11 -0.95
N ASN A 55 -7.92 2.67 -0.88
CA ASN A 55 -7.43 3.59 0.16
C ASN A 55 -7.47 2.98 1.57
N LEU A 56 -7.18 1.69 1.70
CA LEU A 56 -7.02 1.07 3.01
C LEU A 56 -5.83 1.65 3.79
N PRO A 57 -5.88 1.65 5.13
CA PRO A 57 -4.69 1.88 5.93
C PRO A 57 -3.68 0.74 5.73
N SER A 58 -2.37 1.05 5.80
CA SER A 58 -1.32 0.03 5.85
C SER A 58 -0.44 0.13 7.08
N ILE A 59 0.15 -1.00 7.46
CA ILE A 59 1.12 -1.11 8.55
C ILE A 59 2.34 -1.90 8.06
N ASN A 60 3.53 -1.41 8.37
CA ASN A 60 4.78 -2.07 8.06
C ASN A 60 5.57 -2.32 9.34
N TYR A 61 5.99 -3.56 9.56
CA TYR A 61 6.85 -3.92 10.68
C TYR A 61 8.24 -4.30 10.17
N HIS A 62 9.26 -3.51 10.56
CA HIS A 62 10.64 -3.77 10.17
C HIS A 62 11.28 -4.77 11.13
N HIS A 63 11.28 -6.05 10.74
CA HIS A 63 11.78 -7.14 11.59
C HIS A 63 13.25 -7.00 11.98
N SER A 64 14.12 -6.71 11.02
CA SER A 64 15.57 -6.65 11.20
C SER A 64 16.25 -6.08 9.96
N GLY A 65 17.49 -5.61 10.12
CA GLY A 65 18.33 -5.17 9.00
C GLY A 65 18.71 -3.71 9.13
N LYS A 66 19.11 -3.11 8.00
CA LYS A 66 19.40 -1.68 7.91
C LYS A 66 18.09 -0.87 7.79
N PRO A 67 18.08 0.41 8.22
CA PRO A 67 16.88 1.24 8.18
C PRO A 67 16.21 1.30 6.81
N LYS A 68 14.88 1.38 6.80
CA LYS A 68 14.06 1.71 5.63
C LYS A 68 13.59 3.16 5.75
N TYR A 69 13.77 3.93 4.69
CA TYR A 69 13.31 5.31 4.60
C TYR A 69 11.94 5.37 3.91
N TRP A 70 11.08 6.28 4.38
CA TRP A 70 9.75 6.49 3.87
C TRP A 70 9.56 7.96 3.49
N VAL A 71 8.94 8.19 2.34
CA VAL A 71 8.46 9.50 1.90
C VAL A 71 6.95 9.41 1.82
N VAL A 72 6.25 10.30 2.54
CA VAL A 72 4.79 10.25 2.68
C VAL A 72 4.21 11.60 2.30
N VAL A 73 3.09 11.59 1.57
CA VAL A 73 2.31 12.78 1.22
C VAL A 73 0.92 12.59 1.79
N ALA A 74 0.41 13.60 2.49
CA ALA A 74 -0.94 13.57 3.04
C ALA A 74 -1.98 13.54 1.91
N GLU A 75 -3.07 12.79 2.11
CA GLU A 75 -4.15 12.60 1.11
C GLU A 75 -4.67 13.91 0.53
N LYS A 76 -4.83 14.96 1.35
CA LYS A 76 -5.28 16.29 0.92
C LYS A 76 -4.43 16.93 -0.19
N TYR A 77 -3.20 16.44 -0.40
CA TYR A 77 -2.30 16.90 -1.46
C TYR A 77 -2.20 15.92 -2.64
N GLY A 78 -3.00 14.85 -2.67
CA GLY A 78 -2.95 13.82 -3.71
C GLY A 78 -3.22 14.37 -5.11
N VAL A 79 -4.19 15.27 -5.26
CA VAL A 79 -4.49 15.94 -6.55
C VAL A 79 -3.30 16.75 -7.03
N LEU A 80 -2.72 17.57 -6.15
CA LEU A 80 -1.54 18.39 -6.47
C LEU A 80 -0.34 17.53 -6.86
N LEU A 81 -0.14 16.39 -6.21
CA LEU A 81 0.94 15.47 -6.55
C LEU A 81 0.73 14.84 -7.94
N LYS A 82 -0.49 14.43 -8.27
CA LYS A 82 -0.82 13.90 -9.61
C LYS A 82 -0.63 14.96 -10.70
N GLU A 83 -1.06 16.21 -10.47
CA GLU A 83 -0.83 17.33 -11.40
C GLU A 83 0.67 17.64 -11.57
N PHE A 84 1.43 17.59 -10.47
CA PHE A 84 2.87 17.74 -10.51
C PHE A 84 3.53 16.66 -11.39
N PHE A 85 3.15 15.39 -11.23
CA PHE A 85 3.68 14.32 -12.07
C PHE A 85 3.31 14.48 -13.55
N ARG A 86 2.04 14.79 -13.87
CA ARG A 86 1.65 15.04 -15.27
C ARG A 86 2.47 16.13 -15.94
N LYS A 87 2.72 17.23 -15.20
CA LYS A 87 3.49 18.37 -15.71
C LYS A 87 4.97 18.02 -15.95
N ASN A 88 5.58 17.21 -15.08
CA ASN A 88 7.02 16.98 -15.09
C ASN A 88 7.44 15.71 -15.85
N ILE A 89 6.54 14.76 -16.04
CA ILE A 89 6.82 13.47 -16.71
C ILE A 89 5.72 13.12 -17.73
N PRO A 90 5.39 14.01 -18.69
CA PRO A 90 4.21 13.88 -19.55
C PRO A 90 4.20 12.61 -20.40
N SER A 91 5.36 12.15 -20.89
CA SER A 91 5.45 10.94 -21.73
C SER A 91 4.91 9.69 -21.03
N PHE A 92 5.09 9.56 -19.71
CA PHE A 92 4.54 8.45 -18.94
C PHE A 92 3.00 8.44 -18.95
N TYR A 93 2.37 9.60 -18.97
CA TYR A 93 0.92 9.72 -18.99
C TYR A 93 0.32 9.51 -20.38
N GLU A 94 1.08 9.81 -21.43
CA GLU A 94 0.68 9.58 -22.82
C GLU A 94 0.80 8.09 -23.21
N GLU A 95 1.87 7.43 -22.76
CA GLU A 95 2.17 6.04 -23.15
C GLU A 95 1.50 5.00 -22.25
N CYS A 96 1.23 5.33 -20.98
CA CYS A 96 0.67 4.40 -20.00
C CYS A 96 -0.75 4.79 -19.60
N ARG A 97 -1.73 4.02 -20.09
CA ARG A 97 -3.15 4.17 -19.70
C ARG A 97 -3.39 4.12 -18.19
N SER A 98 -2.53 3.41 -17.46
CA SER A 98 -2.65 3.25 -16.00
C SER A 98 -2.04 4.39 -15.20
N ALA A 99 -1.34 5.35 -15.81
CA ALA A 99 -0.79 6.51 -15.11
C ALA A 99 -1.88 7.43 -14.52
N GLU A 100 -3.09 7.35 -15.06
CA GLU A 100 -4.27 8.14 -14.68
C GLU A 100 -5.08 7.53 -13.53
N LEU A 101 -4.97 6.22 -13.31
CA LEU A 101 -5.70 5.47 -12.27
C LEU A 101 -5.13 5.81 -10.88
#